data_AF-A0A2T6BML1-F1
#
_entry.id   AF-A0A2T6BML1-F1
#
_cell.length_a   1.000
_cell.length_b   1.000
_cell.length_c   1.000
_cell.angle_alpha   90.00
_cell.angle_beta   90.00
_cell.angle_gamma   90.00
#
_symmetry.space_group_name_H-M   'P 1'
#
loop_
_entity.id
_entity.type
_entity.pdbx_description
1 polymer ?
#
loop_
_entity_poly.entity_id
_entity_poly.type
_entity_poly.pdbx_seq_one_letter_code
_entity_poly.pdbx_strand_id
1 'polypeptide(L)'
;MKEFLVVMALMASPVAAQEVRDCDELASVAAVSEPWEAQTRTFAGNRVRLVVIDTLEPAAAAFQLVVLSPPFDELGARQCKMVGSSGTLGFGGMTLEGLTSAYDPARGLTWGVTVQSYDPATGGFRAQVLDVTLNQSTGAITAALR
;
A
#
# COMPACT_ATOMS: atom_id res chain seq x y z
N MET A 1 -38.05 -21.48 34.76
CA MET A 1 -37.01 -20.42 34.75
C MET A 1 -36.48 -20.37 33.33
N LYS A 2 -36.74 -19.27 32.60
CA LYS A 2 -36.54 -19.21 31.14
C LYS A 2 -35.24 -18.44 30.90
N GLU A 3 -34.18 -19.18 30.59
CA GLU A 3 -32.84 -18.63 30.35
C GLU A 3 -32.87 -17.77 29.09
N PHE A 4 -32.49 -16.51 29.25
CA PHE A 4 -32.40 -15.54 28.15
C PHE A 4 -30.95 -15.57 27.65
N LEU A 5 -30.74 -16.21 26.49
CA LEU A 5 -29.45 -16.25 25.82
C LEU A 5 -29.15 -14.86 25.24
N VAL A 6 -28.25 -14.11 25.87
CA VAL A 6 -27.78 -12.82 25.35
C VAL A 6 -26.78 -13.07 24.23
N VAL A 7 -27.20 -12.84 22.99
CA VAL A 7 -26.32 -12.83 21.82
C VAL A 7 -25.63 -11.47 21.75
N MET A 8 -24.33 -11.45 22.09
CA MET A 8 -23.50 -10.25 21.96
C MET A 8 -23.00 -10.17 20.51
N ALA A 9 -23.67 -9.37 19.68
CA ALA A 9 -23.26 -9.11 18.30
C ALA A 9 -22.04 -8.17 18.29
N LEU A 10 -20.86 -8.71 17.95
CA LEU A 10 -19.68 -7.89 17.67
C LEU A 10 -19.91 -7.12 16.36
N MET A 11 -20.15 -5.81 16.46
CA MET A 11 -20.11 -4.90 15.33
C MET A 11 -18.64 -4.70 14.91
N ALA A 12 -18.17 -5.48 13.94
CA ALA A 12 -16.87 -5.23 13.32
C ALA A 12 -17.00 -3.96 12.44
N SER A 13 -16.39 -2.86 12.86
CA SER A 13 -16.29 -1.66 12.02
C SER A 13 -15.44 -1.98 10.79
N PRO A 14 -15.85 -1.60 9.57
CA PRO A 14 -15.01 -1.78 8.40
C PRO A 14 -13.73 -0.96 8.58
N VAL A 15 -12.59 -1.64 8.62
CA VAL A 15 -11.30 -0.98 8.36
C VAL A 15 -11.38 -0.46 6.92
N ALA A 16 -11.19 0.85 6.73
CA ALA A 16 -11.11 1.45 5.41
C ALA A 16 -9.83 0.95 4.72
N ALA A 17 -9.94 -0.18 4.03
CA ALA A 17 -8.88 -0.71 3.20
C ALA A 17 -8.57 0.29 2.09
N GLN A 18 -7.28 0.52 1.86
CA GLN A 18 -6.80 1.30 0.74
C GLN A 18 -6.80 0.44 -0.53
N GLU A 19 -6.81 1.09 -1.68
CA GLU A 19 -6.93 0.38 -2.95
C GLU A 19 -5.64 -0.39 -3.25
N VAL A 20 -5.78 -1.67 -3.62
CA VAL A 20 -4.69 -2.52 -4.12
C VAL A 20 -5.11 -3.10 -5.45
N ARG A 21 -4.45 -2.70 -6.53
CA ARG A 21 -4.82 -3.04 -7.90
C ARG A 21 -3.64 -3.54 -8.71
N ASP A 22 -3.90 -4.21 -9.82
CA ASP A 22 -2.83 -4.54 -10.78
C ASP A 22 -2.19 -3.27 -11.34
N CYS A 23 -0.91 -3.37 -11.66
CA CYS A 23 -0.23 -2.32 -12.40
C CYS A 23 -0.84 -2.13 -13.79
N ASP A 24 -0.91 -0.88 -14.22
CA ASP A 24 -1.35 -0.41 -15.53
C ASP A 24 -0.29 0.55 -16.09
N GLU A 25 -0.64 1.35 -17.11
CA GLU A 25 0.28 2.33 -17.71
C GLU A 25 0.87 3.37 -16.74
N LEU A 26 0.24 3.63 -15.58
CA LEU A 26 0.75 4.59 -14.60
C LEU A 26 1.99 4.07 -13.87
N ALA A 27 2.17 2.74 -13.80
CA ALA A 27 3.37 2.10 -13.24
C ALA A 27 4.57 2.20 -14.21
N SER A 28 4.81 3.41 -14.72
CA SER A 28 5.85 3.72 -15.69
C SER A 28 7.17 4.05 -14.99
N VAL A 29 8.27 3.62 -15.59
CA VAL A 29 9.63 4.02 -15.18
C VAL A 29 9.78 5.55 -15.19
N ALA A 30 9.09 6.25 -16.09
CA ALA A 30 9.12 7.71 -16.17
C ALA A 30 8.44 8.41 -14.98
N ALA A 31 7.61 7.70 -14.21
CA ALA A 31 6.95 8.24 -13.02
C ALA A 31 7.81 8.08 -11.75
N VAL A 32 8.98 7.45 -11.83
CA VAL A 32 9.92 7.36 -10.69
C VAL A 32 10.76 8.64 -10.66
N SER A 33 10.58 9.44 -9.61
CA SER A 33 11.33 10.69 -9.43
C SER A 33 12.77 10.45 -8.97
N GLU A 34 13.67 11.36 -9.33
CA GLU A 34 15.06 11.32 -8.85
C GLU A 34 15.18 11.86 -7.41
N PRO A 35 16.09 11.33 -6.58
CA PRO A 35 16.97 10.18 -6.84
C PRO A 35 16.26 8.84 -6.62
N TRP A 36 16.51 7.87 -7.50
CA TRP A 36 15.87 6.55 -7.45
C TRP A 36 16.10 5.79 -6.14
N GLU A 37 17.25 5.99 -5.49
CA GLU A 37 17.57 5.36 -4.20
C GLU A 37 16.63 5.84 -3.08
N ALA A 38 16.05 7.03 -3.21
CA ALA A 38 15.05 7.54 -2.28
C ALA A 38 13.64 6.99 -2.59
N GLN A 39 13.36 6.66 -3.85
CA GLN A 39 12.05 6.18 -4.29
C GLN A 39 11.92 4.67 -4.31
N THR A 40 13.00 3.92 -4.09
CA THR A 40 12.98 2.45 -4.17
C THR A 40 13.55 1.79 -2.93
N ARG A 41 12.97 0.64 -2.54
CA ARG A 41 13.52 -0.19 -1.47
C ARG A 41 13.28 -1.66 -1.72
N THR A 42 14.26 -2.51 -1.40
CA THR A 42 14.16 -3.96 -1.61
C THR A 42 14.10 -4.74 -0.31
N PHE A 43 13.42 -5.89 -0.36
CA PHE A 43 13.21 -6.80 0.76
C PHE A 43 13.35 -8.25 0.30
N ALA A 44 13.44 -9.18 1.26
CA ALA A 44 13.48 -10.62 1.02
C ALA A 44 14.52 -11.04 -0.03
N GLY A 45 15.76 -10.57 0.12
CA GLY A 45 16.85 -10.88 -0.81
C GLY A 45 16.58 -10.36 -2.23
N ASN A 46 16.09 -9.13 -2.37
CA ASN A 46 15.74 -8.47 -3.64
C ASN A 46 14.56 -9.08 -4.42
N ARG A 47 13.82 -10.00 -3.81
CA ARG A 47 12.62 -10.59 -4.43
C ARG A 47 11.40 -9.67 -4.35
N VAL A 48 11.37 -8.79 -3.36
CA VAL A 48 10.32 -7.78 -3.18
C VAL A 48 10.94 -6.41 -3.36
N ARG A 49 10.27 -5.52 -4.10
CA ARG A 49 10.66 -4.13 -4.29
C ARG A 49 9.45 -3.23 -4.13
N LEU A 50 9.61 -2.20 -3.29
CA LEU A 50 8.73 -1.05 -3.22
C LEU A 50 9.30 0.04 -4.12
N VAL A 51 8.43 0.71 -4.87
CA VAL A 51 8.76 1.88 -5.67
C VAL A 51 7.67 2.92 -5.44
N VAL A 52 8.04 4.13 -5.01
CA VAL A 52 7.14 5.28 -5.01
C VAL A 52 7.18 5.91 -6.38
N ILE A 53 6.01 6.12 -6.97
CA ILE A 53 5.85 6.84 -8.24
C ILE A 53 5.06 8.13 -8.00
N ASP A 54 5.34 9.12 -8.83
CA ASP A 54 4.64 10.41 -8.89
C ASP A 54 4.05 10.56 -10.30
N THR A 55 2.73 10.48 -10.42
CA THR A 55 2.02 10.63 -11.70
C THR A 55 1.80 12.09 -12.09
N LEU A 56 2.37 13.05 -11.34
CA LEU A 56 2.21 14.49 -11.39
C LEU A 56 0.79 14.99 -11.09
N GLU A 57 -0.22 14.41 -11.73
CA GLU A 57 -1.62 14.79 -11.58
C GLU A 57 -2.51 13.57 -11.28
N PRO A 58 -3.64 13.79 -10.57
CA PRO A 58 -4.03 15.04 -9.93
C PRO A 58 -3.12 15.36 -8.73
N ALA A 59 -2.71 16.61 -8.55
CA ALA A 59 -1.75 16.99 -7.48
C ALA A 59 -2.17 16.52 -6.07
N ALA A 60 -3.48 16.42 -5.80
CA ALA A 60 -4.02 15.93 -4.53
C ALA A 60 -3.90 14.40 -4.32
N ALA A 61 -3.54 13.64 -5.37
CA ALA A 61 -3.51 12.18 -5.36
C ALA A 61 -2.49 11.58 -6.36
N ALA A 62 -1.36 12.25 -6.59
CA ALA A 62 -0.37 11.85 -7.59
C ALA A 62 0.54 10.68 -7.16
N PHE A 63 0.72 10.46 -5.86
CA PHE A 63 1.71 9.51 -5.36
C PHE A 63 1.13 8.13 -5.14
N GLN A 64 1.75 7.10 -5.73
CA GLN A 64 1.34 5.70 -5.57
C GLN A 64 2.52 4.83 -5.16
N LEU A 65 2.23 3.74 -4.44
CA LEU A 65 3.22 2.73 -4.12
C LEU A 65 3.08 1.55 -5.07
N VAL A 66 4.10 1.31 -5.90
CA VAL A 66 4.22 0.08 -6.68
C VAL A 66 4.93 -0.98 -5.84
N VAL A 67 4.33 -2.17 -5.76
CA VAL A 67 4.87 -3.35 -5.08
C VAL A 67 5.14 -4.43 -6.11
N LEU A 68 6.42 -4.66 -6.38
CA LEU A 68 6.91 -5.78 -7.21
C LEU A 68 7.26 -6.93 -6.28
N SER A 69 6.60 -8.08 -6.41
CA SER A 69 6.76 -9.18 -5.46
C SER A 69 6.42 -10.55 -6.08
N PRO A 70 6.80 -11.67 -5.44
CA PRO A 70 6.23 -12.97 -5.76
C PRO A 70 4.71 -13.02 -5.47
N PRO A 71 3.95 -13.99 -6.02
CA PRO A 71 4.43 -15.12 -6.82
C PRO A 71 5.04 -14.70 -8.15
N PHE A 72 5.96 -15.52 -8.65
CA PHE A 72 6.44 -15.40 -10.01
C PHE A 72 5.56 -16.25 -10.91
N ASP A 73 5.24 -15.76 -12.11
CA ASP A 73 4.55 -16.57 -13.12
C ASP A 73 5.49 -17.62 -13.74
N GLU A 74 4.97 -18.41 -14.69
CA GLU A 74 5.72 -19.48 -15.37
C GLU A 74 6.93 -18.95 -16.16
N LEU A 75 6.94 -17.67 -16.54
CA LEU A 75 8.03 -16.99 -17.24
C LEU A 75 9.00 -16.29 -16.27
N GLY A 76 8.73 -16.34 -14.97
CA GLY A 76 9.52 -15.67 -13.94
C GLY A 76 9.18 -14.19 -13.75
N ALA A 77 8.10 -13.69 -14.36
CA ALA A 77 7.64 -12.33 -14.14
C ALA A 77 7.06 -12.19 -12.73
N ARG A 78 7.31 -11.03 -12.11
CA ARG A 78 6.81 -10.72 -10.76
C ARG A 78 5.35 -10.28 -10.84
N GLN A 79 4.57 -10.56 -9.79
CA GLN A 79 3.36 -9.80 -9.53
C GLN A 79 3.71 -8.30 -9.39
N CYS A 80 2.92 -7.45 -10.04
CA CYS A 80 3.00 -6.00 -9.94
C CYS A 80 1.66 -5.48 -9.41
N LYS A 81 1.67 -4.86 -8.23
CA LYS A 81 0.50 -4.18 -7.67
C LYS A 81 0.79 -2.71 -7.43
N MET A 82 -0.22 -1.87 -7.60
CA MET A 82 -0.21 -0.48 -7.15
C MET A 82 -1.12 -0.32 -5.94
N VAL A 83 -0.67 0.48 -4.98
CA VAL A 83 -1.40 0.85 -3.77
C VAL A 83 -1.65 2.35 -3.78
N GLY A 84 -2.92 2.73 -3.67
CA GLY A 84 -3.40 4.11 -3.72
C GLY A 84 -4.51 4.37 -2.70
N SER A 85 -5.06 5.59 -2.68
CA SER A 85 -6.07 5.96 -1.70
C SER A 85 -7.47 5.43 -2.05
N SER A 86 -7.84 5.48 -3.33
CA SER A 86 -9.14 4.99 -3.82
C SER A 86 -9.15 4.86 -5.34
N GLY A 87 -9.59 3.72 -5.87
CA GLY A 87 -9.65 3.49 -7.32
C GLY A 87 -8.30 3.72 -8.00
N THR A 88 -8.23 4.62 -8.99
CA THR A 88 -6.97 4.97 -9.66
C THR A 88 -6.21 6.13 -9.01
N LEU A 89 -6.72 6.69 -7.90
CA LEU A 89 -6.11 7.83 -7.21
C LEU A 89 -5.07 7.37 -6.18
N GLY A 90 -3.96 8.09 -6.13
CA GLY A 90 -2.90 7.95 -5.13
C GLY A 90 -3.11 8.83 -3.90
N PHE A 91 -2.00 9.27 -3.32
CA PHE A 91 -1.91 10.18 -2.18
C PHE A 91 -1.33 11.52 -2.64
N GLY A 92 -1.52 12.58 -1.86
CA GLY A 92 -0.93 13.89 -2.15
C GLY A 92 0.58 13.95 -1.94
N GLY A 93 1.14 12.94 -1.28
CA GLY A 93 2.56 12.80 -0.98
C GLY A 93 2.85 11.41 -0.43
N MET A 94 4.06 10.90 -0.67
CA MET A 94 4.53 9.61 -0.16
C MET A 94 6.04 9.61 -0.05
N THR A 95 6.59 8.98 1.00
CA THR A 95 8.05 8.81 1.14
C THR A 95 8.40 7.46 1.76
N LEU A 96 9.49 6.85 1.28
CA LEU A 96 10.12 5.68 1.89
C LEU A 96 11.14 6.05 2.97
N GLU A 97 11.44 7.34 3.13
CA GLU A 97 12.23 7.82 4.25
C GLU A 97 11.50 7.52 5.57
N GLY A 98 12.23 6.96 6.54
CA GLY A 98 11.65 6.55 7.82
C GLY A 98 10.70 5.35 7.74
N LEU A 99 10.58 4.67 6.59
CA LEU A 99 9.77 3.45 6.42
C LEU A 99 10.10 2.42 7.51
N THR A 100 9.06 1.95 8.19
CA THR A 100 9.17 0.81 9.11
C THR A 100 8.88 -0.50 8.38
N SER A 101 9.53 -1.59 8.79
CA SER A 101 9.28 -2.90 8.21
C SER A 101 9.38 -4.00 9.26
N ALA A 102 8.52 -5.01 9.17
CA ALA A 102 8.60 -6.21 9.98
C ALA A 102 8.27 -7.46 9.16
N TYR A 103 8.66 -8.62 9.69
CA TYR A 103 8.33 -9.92 9.14
C TYR A 103 7.72 -10.79 10.23
N ASP A 104 6.59 -11.41 9.91
CA ASP A 104 5.91 -12.41 10.74
C ASP A 104 5.54 -13.59 9.83
N PRO A 105 5.95 -14.84 10.13
CA PRO A 105 5.62 -15.99 9.29
C PRO A 105 4.13 -16.25 9.07
N ALA A 106 3.27 -15.86 10.01
CA ALA A 106 1.82 -16.03 9.92
C ALA A 106 1.12 -14.90 9.14
N ARG A 107 1.75 -13.72 9.02
CA ARG A 107 1.17 -12.54 8.34
C ARG A 107 1.86 -12.18 7.03
N GLY A 108 3.17 -12.35 6.96
CA GLY A 108 4.05 -11.97 5.87
C GLY A 108 4.93 -10.75 6.20
N LEU A 109 5.32 -10.02 5.15
CA LEU A 109 6.06 -8.76 5.28
C LEU A 109 5.09 -7.62 5.49
N THR A 110 5.39 -6.76 6.45
CA THR A 110 4.62 -5.54 6.70
C THR A 110 5.50 -4.31 6.58
N TRP A 111 4.92 -3.22 6.10
CA TRP A 111 5.56 -1.92 5.97
C TRP A 111 4.64 -0.81 6.47
N GLY A 112 5.21 0.19 7.14
CA GLY A 112 4.54 1.45 7.44
C GLY A 112 5.15 2.59 6.63
N VAL A 113 4.45 3.03 5.58
CA VAL A 113 4.90 4.06 4.63
C VAL A 113 4.25 5.40 5.01
N THR A 114 5.02 6.48 5.07
CA THR A 114 4.46 7.82 5.33
C THR A 114 3.78 8.35 4.07
N VAL A 115 2.52 8.79 4.22
CA VAL A 115 1.71 9.36 3.13
C VAL A 115 1.04 10.66 3.55
N GLN A 116 0.60 11.45 2.57
CA GLN A 116 -0.25 12.61 2.77
C GLN A 116 -1.62 12.38 2.13
N SER A 117 -2.65 12.28 2.96
CA SER A 117 -4.04 12.14 2.49
C SER A 117 -4.67 13.52 2.29
N TYR A 118 -5.29 13.74 1.14
CA TYR A 118 -6.05 14.96 0.86
C TYR A 118 -7.35 14.99 1.68
N ASP A 119 -7.65 16.14 2.30
CA ASP A 119 -8.90 16.39 3.00
C ASP A 119 -9.76 17.39 2.20
N PRO A 120 -10.84 16.93 1.54
CA PRO A 120 -11.67 17.80 0.71
C PRO A 120 -12.45 18.85 1.51
N ALA A 121 -12.66 18.64 2.83
CA ALA A 121 -13.38 19.60 3.66
C ALA A 121 -12.54 20.84 3.98
N THR A 122 -11.21 20.68 4.03
CA THR A 122 -10.27 21.77 4.35
C THR A 122 -9.43 22.21 3.15
N GLY A 123 -9.37 21.40 2.09
CA GLY A 123 -8.45 21.59 0.97
C GLY A 123 -6.98 21.32 1.33
N GLY A 124 -6.71 20.78 2.52
CA GLY A 124 -5.37 20.52 3.02
C GLY A 124 -4.95 19.05 2.91
N PHE A 125 -3.76 18.76 3.44
CA PHE A 125 -3.21 17.40 3.52
C PHE A 125 -2.97 17.01 4.98
N ARG A 126 -3.23 15.73 5.29
CA ARG A 126 -2.93 15.13 6.60
C ARG A 126 -1.86 14.06 6.43
N ALA A 127 -0.80 14.15 7.22
CA ALA A 127 0.19 13.08 7.31
C ALA A 127 -0.43 11.85 8.00
N GLN A 128 -0.25 10.68 7.40
CA GLN A 128 -0.73 9.39 7.91
C GLN A 128 0.29 8.29 7.62
N VAL A 129 0.10 7.12 8.22
CA VAL A 129 0.87 5.93 7.86
C VAL A 129 0.01 4.97 7.07
N LEU A 130 0.48 4.61 5.88
CA LEU A 130 -0.06 3.52 5.07
C LEU A 130 0.60 2.22 5.53
N ASP A 131 -0.14 1.40 6.26
CA ASP A 131 0.27 0.06 6.64
C ASP A 131 -0.03 -0.91 5.47
N VAL A 132 1.01 -1.46 4.86
CA VAL A 132 0.94 -2.41 3.74
C VAL A 132 1.42 -3.77 4.21
N THR A 133 0.67 -4.83 3.90
CA THR A 133 1.04 -6.22 4.21
C THR A 133 1.11 -7.04 2.94
N LEU A 134 2.23 -7.72 2.70
CA LEU A 134 2.39 -8.76 1.68
C LEU A 134 2.45 -10.13 2.37
N ASN A 135 1.42 -10.95 2.16
CA ASN A 135 1.48 -12.36 2.51
C ASN A 135 2.37 -13.10 1.50
N GLN A 136 3.56 -13.51 1.93
CA GLN A 136 4.55 -14.10 1.03
C GLN A 136 4.22 -15.53 0.56
N SER A 137 3.30 -16.24 1.23
CA SER A 137 2.88 -17.58 0.79
C SER A 137 1.82 -17.54 -0.29
N THR A 138 0.97 -16.50 -0.30
CA THR A 138 -0.13 -16.37 -1.26
C THR A 138 0.07 -15.27 -2.30
N GLY A 139 0.95 -14.30 -2.05
CA GLY A 139 1.07 -13.08 -2.86
C GLY A 139 0.04 -12.01 -2.56
N ALA A 140 -0.90 -12.27 -1.65
CA ALA A 140 -1.95 -11.30 -1.33
C ALA A 140 -1.36 -10.05 -0.68
N ILE A 141 -1.77 -8.88 -1.17
CA ILE A 141 -1.39 -7.58 -0.62
C ILE A 141 -2.63 -6.89 -0.07
N THR A 142 -2.52 -6.38 1.16
CA THR A 142 -3.54 -5.52 1.78
C THR A 142 -2.91 -4.22 2.23
N ALA A 143 -3.73 -3.16 2.26
CA ALA A 143 -3.28 -1.84 2.67
C ALA A 143 -4.37 -1.14 3.49
N ALA A 144 -3.97 -0.39 4.51
CA ALA A 144 -4.88 0.39 5.36
C ALA A 144 -4.16 1.64 5.89
N LEU A 145 -4.89 2.72 6.13
CA LEU A 145 -4.36 3.90 6.81
C LEU A 145 -4.48 3.76 8.33
N ARG A 146 -3.49 4.30 9.04
CA ARG A 146 -3.44 4.44 10.49
C ARG A 146 -3.18 5.88 10.91
#